data_AF-A0AAD8DCF5-F1
#
_entry.id   AF-A0AAD8DCF5-F1
#
_cell.length_a   1.000
_cell.length_b   1.000
_cell.length_c   1.000
_cell.angle_alpha   90.00
_cell.angle_beta   90.00
_cell.angle_gamma   90.00
#
_symmetry.space_group_name_H-M   'P 1'
#
loop_
_entity.id
_entity.type
_entity.pdbx_description
1 polymer ?
#
loop_
_entity_poly.entity_id
_entity_poly.type
_entity_poly.pdbx_seq_one_letter_code
_entity_poly.pdbx_strand_id
1 'polypeptide(L)'
;MNLWNLGAILHYELKGQRKITCENGHWTETPQCQRNDGTCGSPPTVKDGVIIKGNEGSKSVTYGCQSYYVLEGDSTVRCQSGKWSDAPTCIGK
;
A
#
# COMPACT_ATOMS: atom_id res chain seq x y z
N MET A 1 22.43 24.10 18.02
CA MET A 1 21.19 23.29 17.94
C MET A 1 20.26 24.01 16.98
N ASN A 2 20.22 23.57 15.72
CA ASN A 2 19.58 24.33 14.65
C ASN A 2 18.15 23.78 14.43
N LEU A 3 17.15 24.63 14.64
CA LEU A 3 15.71 24.31 14.63
C LEU A 3 15.08 24.27 13.21
N TRP A 4 15.86 24.02 12.16
CA TRP A 4 15.35 24.01 10.78
C TRP A 4 14.78 22.65 10.32
N ASN A 5 14.69 21.65 11.20
CA ASN A 5 14.26 20.29 10.85
C ASN A 5 12.77 20.02 11.14
N LEU A 6 11.92 21.05 11.09
CA LEU A 6 10.51 20.97 11.48
C LEU A 6 9.52 20.71 10.32
N GLY A 7 10.00 20.25 9.18
CA GLY A 7 9.10 19.77 8.13
C GLY A 7 9.82 18.77 7.24
N ALA A 8 9.46 17.49 7.34
CA ALA A 8 9.76 16.56 6.26
C ALA A 8 9.19 17.18 4.98
N ILE A 9 10.05 17.55 4.02
CA ILE A 9 9.60 17.99 2.70
C ILE A 9 8.83 16.80 2.12
N LEU A 10 7.51 16.95 1.98
CA LEU A 10 6.69 15.90 1.40
C LEU A 10 7.09 15.74 -0.06
N HIS A 11 7.85 14.67 -0.35
CA HIS A 11 8.17 14.30 -1.71
C HIS A 11 6.95 13.59 -2.31
N TYR A 12 6.53 13.98 -3.51
CA TYR A 12 5.45 13.34 -4.24
C TYR A 12 5.97 12.94 -5.62
N GLU A 13 5.66 11.72 -6.04
CA GLU A 13 6.03 11.16 -7.33
C GLU A 13 4.77 10.89 -8.15
N LEU A 14 4.78 11.25 -9.43
CA LEU A 14 3.70 10.93 -10.34
C LEU A 14 3.82 9.46 -10.77
N LYS A 15 2.86 8.62 -10.39
CA LYS A 15 2.71 7.25 -10.89
C LYS A 15 1.66 7.20 -12.00
N GLY A 16 2.02 6.63 -13.14
CA GLY A 16 1.14 6.53 -14.31
C GLY A 16 1.57 7.42 -15.47
N GLN A 17 0.72 7.52 -16.49
CA GLN A 17 1.03 8.28 -17.71
C GLN A 17 0.99 9.78 -17.45
N ARG A 18 2.02 10.51 -17.90
CA ARG A 18 2.06 11.99 -17.81
C ARG A 18 1.07 12.69 -18.73
N LYS A 19 0.55 11.96 -19.73
CA LYS A 19 -0.40 12.45 -20.72
C LYS A 19 -1.56 11.46 -20.74
N ILE A 20 -2.77 11.96 -20.53
CA ILE A 20 -4.00 11.20 -20.73
C ILE A 20 -4.54 11.48 -22.13
N THR A 21 -5.08 10.45 -22.78
CA THR A 21 -5.73 10.55 -24.10
C THR A 21 -7.17 10.10 -23.99
N CYS A 22 -8.04 10.67 -24.83
CA CYS A 22 -9.41 10.21 -24.99
C CYS A 22 -9.47 9.40 -26.29
N GLU A 23 -9.79 8.12 -26.16
CA GLU A 23 -9.86 7.18 -27.26
C GLU A 23 -11.25 6.55 -27.26
N ASN A 24 -11.99 6.71 -28.36
CA ASN A 24 -13.36 6.20 -28.51
C ASN A 24 -14.33 6.62 -27.38
N GLY A 25 -14.17 7.84 -26.85
CA GLY A 25 -14.99 8.37 -25.76
C GLY A 25 -14.57 7.90 -24.35
N HIS A 26 -13.50 7.10 -24.25
CA HIS A 26 -12.95 6.64 -22.98
C HIS A 26 -11.60 7.29 -22.72
N TRP A 27 -11.41 7.83 -21.51
CA TRP A 27 -10.12 8.35 -21.09
C TRP A 27 -9.17 7.21 -20.71
N THR A 28 -7.89 7.37 -21.04
CA THR A 28 -6.84 6.51 -20.47
C THR A 28 -6.70 6.74 -18.97
N GLU A 29 -6.11 5.76 -18.28
CA GLU A 29 -5.95 5.81 -16.82
C GLU A 29 -5.23 7.09 -16.36
N THR A 30 -5.77 7.70 -15.29
CA THR A 30 -5.23 8.94 -14.76
C THR A 30 -4.01 8.68 -13.88
N PRO A 31 -2.95 9.51 -13.98
CA PRO A 31 -1.81 9.37 -13.08
C PRO A 31 -2.20 9.74 -11.65
N GLN A 32 -1.56 9.11 -10.69
CA GLN A 32 -1.73 9.33 -9.27
C GLN A 32 -0.48 10.02 -8.70
N CYS A 33 -0.67 11.10 -7.94
CA CYS A 33 0.42 11.70 -7.17
C CYS A 33 0.58 10.92 -5.87
N GLN A 34 1.59 10.07 -5.81
CA GLN A 34 1.87 9.26 -4.63
C GLN A 34 2.89 9.96 -3.75
N ARG A 35 2.60 10.08 -2.45
CA ARG A 35 3.59 10.54 -1.49
C ARG A 35 4.75 9.53 -1.47
N ASN A 36 5.97 10.04 -1.56
CA ASN A 36 7.21 9.27 -1.60
C ASN A 36 8.17 9.78 -0.52
N ASP A 37 7.72 9.74 0.73
CA ASP A 37 8.54 9.96 1.94
C ASP A 37 9.05 8.62 2.53
N GLY A 38 8.96 7.54 1.75
CA GLY A 38 9.24 6.18 2.22
C GLY A 38 8.14 5.56 3.08
N THR A 39 7.03 6.28 3.35
CA THR A 39 5.85 5.72 4.01
C THR A 39 4.91 5.09 2.98
N CYS A 40 4.26 3.99 3.37
CA CYS A 40 3.28 3.33 2.52
C CYS A 40 1.90 3.95 2.73
N GLY A 41 1.05 3.85 1.71
CA GLY A 41 -0.37 4.11 1.85
C GLY A 41 -1.07 2.99 2.64
N SER A 42 -2.39 2.87 2.48
CA SER A 42 -3.17 1.81 3.12
C SER A 42 -2.57 0.42 2.81
N PRO A 43 -2.58 -0.51 3.79
CA PRO A 43 -2.12 -1.88 3.58
C PRO A 43 -2.89 -2.60 2.45
N PRO A 44 -2.30 -3.59 1.77
CA PRO A 44 -2.99 -4.34 0.73
C PRO A 44 -4.25 -5.04 1.26
N THR A 45 -5.30 -5.10 0.46
CA THR A 45 -6.48 -5.89 0.85
C THR A 45 -6.23 -7.37 0.56
N VAL A 46 -6.40 -8.22 1.56
CA VAL A 46 -6.33 -9.69 1.42
C VAL A 46 -7.76 -10.22 1.43
N LYS A 47 -8.17 -10.88 0.33
CA LYS A 47 -9.50 -11.50 0.23
C LYS A 47 -9.62 -12.61 1.28
N ASP A 48 -10.76 -12.66 1.97
CA ASP A 48 -11.04 -13.59 3.09
C ASP A 48 -10.02 -13.47 4.25
N GLY A 49 -9.23 -12.40 4.25
CA GLY A 49 -8.26 -12.03 5.28
C GLY A 49 -8.73 -10.85 6.12
N VAL A 50 -8.14 -10.72 7.31
CA VAL A 50 -8.37 -9.63 8.25
C VAL A 50 -7.04 -9.16 8.82
N ILE A 51 -6.89 -7.86 9.04
CA ILE A 51 -5.74 -7.32 9.75
C ILE A 51 -5.95 -7.57 11.24
N ILE A 52 -5.09 -8.38 11.84
CA ILE A 52 -5.13 -8.70 13.28
C ILE A 52 -4.21 -7.80 14.10
N LYS A 53 -3.22 -7.17 13.46
CA LYS A 53 -2.30 -6.20 14.08
C LYS A 53 -1.88 -5.12 13.08
N GLY A 54 -1.81 -3.88 13.56
CA GLY A 54 -1.43 -2.70 12.76
C GLY A 54 -2.63 -2.05 12.06
N ASN A 55 -2.39 -0.88 11.47
CA ASN A 55 -3.38 -0.04 10.80
C ASN A 55 -2.72 0.88 9.75
N GLU A 56 -3.50 1.80 9.18
CA GLU A 56 -2.98 2.87 8.32
C GLU A 56 -1.92 3.70 9.05
N GLY A 57 -0.75 3.87 8.40
CA GLY A 57 0.42 4.53 8.99
C GLY A 57 1.38 3.61 9.74
N SER A 58 1.01 2.34 9.99
CA SER A 58 1.93 1.35 10.54
C SER A 58 3.02 0.98 9.51
N LYS A 59 4.26 0.72 9.96
CA LYS A 59 5.34 0.22 9.08
C LYS A 59 5.23 -1.29 8.78
N SER A 60 4.35 -1.99 9.48
CA SER A 60 4.05 -3.40 9.27
C SER A 60 2.65 -3.71 9.74
N VAL A 61 1.98 -4.63 9.06
CA VAL A 61 0.69 -5.19 9.47
C VAL A 61 0.77 -6.71 9.48
N THR A 62 -0.04 -7.35 10.33
CA THR A 62 -0.16 -8.81 10.37
C THR A 62 -1.58 -9.20 9.96
N TYR A 63 -1.68 -10.13 9.02
CA TYR A 63 -2.94 -10.70 8.55
C TYR A 63 -3.23 -12.03 9.24
N GLY A 64 -4.51 -12.29 9.44
CA GLY A 64 -5.07 -13.61 9.67
C GLY A 64 -6.15 -13.89 8.64
N CYS A 65 -6.61 -15.14 8.53
CA CYS A 65 -7.72 -15.51 7.67
C CYS A 65 -9.01 -15.69 8.46
N GLN A 66 -10.15 -15.46 7.80
CA GLN A 66 -11.47 -15.78 8.34
C GLN A 66 -11.61 -17.29 8.58
N SER A 67 -12.65 -17.67 9.32
CA SER A 67 -12.98 -19.08 9.54
C SER A 67 -13.08 -19.84 8.21
N TYR A 68 -12.66 -21.11 8.21
CA TYR A 68 -12.60 -22.00 7.04
C TYR A 68 -11.50 -21.74 6.01
N TYR A 69 -10.66 -20.71 6.23
CA TYR A 69 -9.49 -20.45 5.40
C TYR A 69 -8.19 -20.68 6.17
N VAL A 70 -7.10 -20.89 5.44
CA VAL A 70 -5.72 -21.01 5.92
C VAL A 70 -4.86 -19.97 5.25
N LEU A 71 -3.97 -19.34 6.02
CA LEU A 71 -3.05 -18.34 5.51
C LEU A 71 -1.88 -19.02 4.78
N GLU A 72 -1.64 -18.63 3.54
CA GLU A 72 -0.51 -19.02 2.73
C GLU A 72 0.40 -17.80 2.47
N GLY A 73 1.69 -17.94 2.80
CA GLY A 73 2.69 -16.86 2.72
C GLY A 73 3.10 -16.29 4.08
N ASP A 74 3.82 -15.15 4.07
CA ASP A 74 4.18 -14.44 5.31
C ASP A 74 2.96 -13.69 5.87
N SER A 75 2.58 -14.01 7.10
CA SER A 75 1.51 -13.31 7.81
C SER A 75 1.80 -11.82 8.03
N THR A 76 3.08 -11.41 8.06
CA THR A 76 3.48 -10.04 8.35
C THR A 76 3.96 -9.32 7.09
N VAL A 77 3.19 -8.33 6.67
CA VAL A 77 3.49 -7.49 5.51
C VAL A 77 4.17 -6.21 5.98
N ARG A 78 5.32 -5.87 5.40
CA ARG A 78 6.17 -4.74 5.82
C ARG A 78 6.21 -3.66 4.75
N CYS A 79 6.17 -2.41 5.20
CA CYS A 79 6.38 -1.25 4.35
C CYS A 79 7.88 -0.96 4.25
N GLN A 80 8.39 -0.94 3.02
CA GLN A 80 9.76 -0.58 2.70
C GLN A 80 9.78 0.40 1.54
N SER A 81 10.31 1.60 1.76
CA SER A 81 10.48 2.62 0.73
C SER A 81 9.20 2.92 -0.07
N GLY A 82 8.08 3.05 0.66
CA GLY A 82 6.77 3.34 0.07
C GLY A 82 6.07 2.16 -0.62
N LYS A 83 6.63 0.95 -0.55
CA LYS A 83 6.01 -0.27 -1.06
C LYS A 83 5.79 -1.30 0.05
N TRP A 84 4.61 -1.90 0.05
CA TRP A 84 4.35 -3.08 0.87
C TRP A 84 5.06 -4.29 0.26
N SER A 85 5.58 -5.18 1.12
CA SER A 85 6.00 -6.52 0.71
C SER A 85 4.81 -7.34 0.21
N ASP A 86 5.09 -8.52 -0.34
CA ASP A 86 4.04 -9.40 -0.84
C ASP A 86 3.03 -9.73 0.28
N ALA A 87 1.75 -9.62 -0.07
CA ALA A 87 0.66 -9.94 0.83
C ALA A 87 0.39 -11.45 0.81
N PRO A 88 0.01 -12.04 1.96
CA PRO A 88 -0.40 -13.44 1.99
C PRO A 88 -1.74 -13.65 1.26
N THR A 89 -2.08 -14.91 1.02
CA THR A 89 -3.41 -15.30 0.53
C THR A 89 -4.12 -16.17 1.56
N CYS A 90 -5.45 -16.19 1.50
CA CYS A 90 -6.28 -17.07 2.30
C CYS A 90 -6.88 -18.14 1.38
N ILE A 91 -6.52 -19.40 1.60
CA ILE A 91 -6.98 -20.55 0.81
C ILE A 91 -8.01 -21.36 1.60
N GLY A 92 -9.06 -21.84 0.93
CA GLY A 92 -10.09 -22.67 1.56
C GLY A 92 -9.49 -23.99 2.05
N LYS A 93 -9.96 -24.45 3.23
CA LYS A 93 -9.62 -25.77 3.77
C LYS A 93 -10.21 -26.92 2.98
#